data_AF-A0A969JPA8-F1
#
_entry.id   AF-A0A969JPA8-F1
#
_cell.length_a   1.000
_cell.length_b   1.000
_cell.length_c   1.000
_cell.angle_alpha   90.00
_cell.angle_beta   90.00
_cell.angle_gamma   90.00
#
_symmetry.space_group_name_H-M   'P 1'
#
loop_
_entity.id
_entity.type
_entity.pdbx_description
1 polymer ?
#
loop_
_entity_poly.entity_id
_entity_poly.type
_entity_poly.pdbx_seq_one_letter_code
_entity_poly.pdbx_strand_id
1 'polypeptide(L)' 'MIGVGASVEISGTGGEGLNLRDVPGLNSNIQYLGFESEVFLVQDGPQEVDGLTWWYLVGFFDESRSGWAASNFLQVIQNP' A
#
# COMPACT_ATOMS: atom_id res chain seq x y z
N MET A 1 -3.13 -9.89 -9.82
CA MET A 1 -3.78 -10.09 -8.51
C MET A 1 -2.74 -9.75 -7.46
N ILE A 2 -3.07 -8.93 -6.46
CA ILE A 2 -2.14 -8.63 -5.37
C ILE A 2 -2.14 -9.82 -4.39
N GLY A 3 -0.98 -10.19 -3.88
CA GLY A 3 -0.82 -11.22 -2.87
C GLY A 3 0.39 -10.93 -1.99
N VAL A 4 0.43 -11.56 -0.81
CA VAL A 4 1.60 -11.48 0.08
C VAL A 4 2.85 -11.98 -0.66
N GLY A 5 3.93 -11.23 -0.52
CA GLY A 5 5.20 -11.46 -1.24
C GLY A 5 5.29 -10.77 -2.60
N ALA A 6 4.21 -10.16 -3.11
CA ALA A 6 4.25 -9.38 -4.35
C ALA A 6 4.95 -8.02 -4.14
N SER A 7 5.61 -7.55 -5.19
CA SER A 7 6.09 -6.17 -5.30
C SER A 7 5.03 -5.33 -6.02
N VAL A 8 4.62 -4.23 -5.40
CA VAL A 8 3.67 -3.27 -5.94
C VAL A 8 4.29 -1.89 -6.03
N GLU A 9 3.89 -1.11 -7.03
CA GLU A 9 4.14 0.33 -7.08
C GLU A 9 2.86 1.11 -6.77
N ILE A 10 3.01 2.30 -6.20
CA ILE A 10 1.91 3.25 -6.07
C ILE A 10 1.63 3.87 -7.45
N SER A 11 0.38 3.80 -7.87
CA SER A 11 -0.06 4.26 -9.20
C SER A 11 -1.42 4.97 -9.15
N GLY A 12 -1.64 5.92 -10.04
CA GLY A 12 -2.96 6.53 -10.25
C GLY A 12 -3.35 7.55 -9.19
N THR A 13 -2.39 8.10 -8.45
CA THR A 13 -2.62 9.14 -7.43
C THR A 13 -2.69 10.55 -8.04
N GLY A 14 -2.24 10.71 -9.29
CA GLY A 14 -2.15 12.02 -9.94
C GLY A 14 -1.07 12.93 -9.35
N GLY A 15 -0.11 12.37 -8.61
CA GLY A 15 0.98 13.11 -7.97
C GLY A 15 0.72 13.52 -6.52
N GLU A 16 -0.50 13.32 -6.00
CA GLU A 16 -0.85 13.62 -4.61
C GLU A 16 -0.29 12.59 -3.61
N GLY A 17 0.08 11.39 -4.11
CA GLY A 17 0.53 10.27 -3.29
C GLY A 17 -0.61 9.48 -2.65
N LEU A 18 -0.24 8.46 -1.89
CA LEU A 18 -1.12 7.53 -1.23
C LEU A 18 -0.79 7.44 0.26
N ASN A 19 -1.80 7.67 1.09
CA ASN A 19 -1.68 7.50 2.53
C ASN A 19 -1.57 6.00 2.89
N LEU A 20 -0.45 5.62 3.49
CA LEU A 20 -0.25 4.36 4.19
C LEU A 20 -0.61 4.57 5.66
N ARG A 21 -1.51 3.74 6.17
CA ARG A 21 -2.17 3.94 7.46
C ARG A 21 -1.79 2.88 8.49
N ASP A 22 -1.96 3.18 9.78
CA ASP A 22 -1.61 2.26 10.87
C ASP A 22 -2.49 1.00 10.91
N VAL A 23 -3.77 1.14 10.57
CA VAL A 23 -4.73 0.06 10.32
C VAL A 23 -5.57 0.36 9.08
N PRO A 24 -6.24 -0.64 8.47
CA PRO A 24 -7.18 -0.42 7.38
C PRO A 24 -8.30 0.55 7.75
N GLY A 25 -8.65 1.44 6.82
CA GLY A 25 -9.78 2.35 6.96
C GLY A 25 -9.45 3.79 6.58
N LEU A 26 -10.47 4.56 6.19
CA LEU A 26 -10.32 5.94 5.73
C LEU A 26 -10.09 6.93 6.89
N ASN A 27 -10.44 6.53 8.12
CA ASN A 27 -10.36 7.34 9.33
C ASN A 27 -9.18 6.97 10.26
N SER A 28 -8.33 6.02 9.88
CA SER A 28 -7.18 5.60 10.69
C SER A 28 -5.98 6.53 10.54
N ASN A 29 -4.97 6.43 11.41
CA ASN A 29 -3.86 7.38 11.40
C ASN A 29 -2.97 7.15 10.18
N ILE A 30 -2.49 8.24 9.59
CA ILE A 30 -1.52 8.17 8.49
C ILE A 30 -0.13 7.96 9.08
N GLN A 31 0.53 6.87 8.69
CA GLN A 31 1.91 6.56 9.09
C GLN A 31 2.91 7.11 8.07
N TYR A 32 2.56 7.04 6.79
CA TYR A 32 3.46 7.41 5.71
C TYR A 32 2.68 7.90 4.48
N LEU A 33 3.26 8.82 3.72
CA LEU A 33 2.76 9.23 2.41
C LEU A 33 3.69 8.64 1.35
N GLY A 34 3.20 7.65 0.61
CA GLY A 34 3.95 7.08 -0.52
C GLY A 34 3.68 7.86 -1.80
N PHE A 35 4.72 8.15 -2.56
CA PHE A 35 4.61 8.90 -3.81
C PHE A 35 4.35 7.98 -5.00
N GLU A 36 3.87 8.56 -6.10
CA GLU A 36 3.70 7.87 -7.38
C GLU A 36 5.00 7.15 -7.79
N SER A 37 4.87 5.94 -8.33
CA SER A 37 5.97 5.04 -8.73
C SER A 37 6.88 4.55 -7.59
N GLU A 38 6.54 4.85 -6.33
CA GLU A 38 7.25 4.28 -5.19
C GLU A 38 6.88 2.80 -5.00
N VAL A 39 7.88 1.95 -4.78
CA VAL A 39 7.74 0.49 -4.79
C VAL A 39 7.84 -0.10 -3.38
N PHE A 40 6.95 -1.04 -3.08
CA PHE A 40 6.83 -1.73 -1.79
C PHE A 40 6.66 -3.24 -1.94
N LEU A 41 7.00 -3.96 -0.86
CA LEU A 41 6.65 -5.37 -0.69
C LEU A 41 5.32 -5.48 0.05
N VAL A 42 4.43 -6.33 -0.45
CA VAL A 42 3.19 -6.69 0.25
C VAL A 42 3.49 -7.74 1.32
N GLN A 43 3.20 -7.43 2.57
CA GLN A 43 3.47 -8.34 3.70
C GLN A 43 2.22 -8.88 4.40
N ASP A 44 1.06 -8.23 4.29
CA ASP A 44 -0.19 -8.71 4.87
C ASP A 44 -1.41 -8.24 4.06
N GLY A 45 -2.56 -8.89 4.29
CA GLY A 45 -3.82 -8.66 3.59
C GLY A 45 -4.31 -9.88 2.79
N PRO A 46 -5.48 -9.77 2.12
CA PRO A 46 -6.32 -8.58 2.06
C PRO A 46 -7.16 -8.40 3.32
N GLN A 47 -7.47 -7.14 3.67
CA GLN A 47 -8.54 -6.80 4.61
C GLN A 47 -9.57 -5.89 3.93
N GLU A 48 -10.85 -6.16 4.14
CA GLU A 48 -11.96 -5.37 3.57
C GLU A 48 -12.49 -4.41 4.64
N VAL A 49 -12.25 -3.10 4.46
CA VAL A 49 -12.70 -2.04 5.38
C VAL A 49 -13.10 -0.81 4.59
N ASP A 50 -14.21 -0.18 4.98
CA ASP A 50 -14.78 1.01 4.31
C ASP A 50 -15.08 0.80 2.81
N GLY A 51 -15.38 -0.45 2.42
CA GLY A 51 -15.66 -0.81 1.02
C GLY A 51 -14.42 -0.85 0.12
N LEU A 52 -13.23 -0.87 0.71
CA LEU A 52 -11.95 -0.96 0.03
C LEU A 52 -11.19 -2.21 0.49
N THR A 53 -10.41 -2.78 -0.42
CA THR A 53 -9.43 -3.81 -0.12
C THR A 53 -8.11 -3.15 0.31
N TRP A 54 -7.57 -3.54 1.46
CA TRP A 54 -6.34 -3.00 2.03
C TRP A 54 -5.23 -4.03 2.08
N TRP A 55 -4.00 -3.58 1.84
CA TRP A 55 -2.78 -4.38 1.90
C TRP A 55 -1.73 -3.68 2.76
N TYR A 56 -1.02 -4.43 3.59
CA TYR A 56 0.09 -3.89 4.36
C TYR A 56 1.37 -3.89 3.51
N LEU A 57 1.96 -2.72 3.36
CA LEU A 57 3.11 -2.46 2.53
C LEU A 57 4.33 -2.13 3.39
N VAL A 58 5.50 -2.61 2.97
CA VAL A 58 6.78 -2.31 3.62
C VAL A 58 7.82 -1.93 2.57
N GLY A 59 8.55 -0.84 2.81
CA GLY A 59 9.64 -0.38 1.95
C GLY A 59 10.83 -1.36 1.97
N PHE A 60 11.48 -1.55 0.82
CA PHE A 60 12.57 -2.52 0.66
C PHE A 60 13.85 -2.19 1.46
N PHE A 61 14.13 -0.90 1.67
CA PHE A 61 15.37 -0.42 2.30
C PHE A 61 15.14 0.22 3.66
N ASP A 62 13.90 0.57 3.97
CA ASP A 62 13.50 1.30 5.16
C ASP A 62 12.09 0.87 5.57
N GLU A 63 12.00 0.04 6.60
CA GLU A 63 10.73 -0.49 7.11
C GLU A 63 9.87 0.59 7.78
N SER A 64 10.43 1.76 8.12
CA SER A 64 9.63 2.90 8.61
C SER A 64 8.70 3.46 7.53
N ARG A 65 8.99 3.18 6.25
CA ARG A 65 8.10 3.41 5.12
C ARG A 65 7.13 2.25 4.99
N SER A 66 6.19 2.17 5.91
CA SER A 66 5.20 1.08 5.96
C SER A 66 3.80 1.53 6.38
N GLY A 67 2.81 0.69 6.09
CA GLY A 67 1.42 0.90 6.47
C GLY A 67 0.43 0.25 5.51
N TRP A 68 -0.84 0.30 5.88
CA TRP A 68 -1.96 -0.20 5.10
C TRP A 68 -2.36 0.78 4.00
N ALA A 69 -2.42 0.29 2.77
CA ALA A 69 -2.79 1.06 1.58
C ALA A 69 -3.99 0.45 0.86
N ALA A 70 -4.85 1.30 0.30
CA ALA A 70 -5.99 0.87 -0.51
C ALA A 70 -5.53 0.33 -1.87
N SER A 71 -6.04 -0.83 -2.27
CA SER A 71 -5.61 -1.56 -3.47
C SER A 71 -5.85 -0.81 -4.78
N ASN A 72 -6.79 0.15 -4.79
CA ASN A 72 -7.13 0.95 -5.96
C ASN A 72 -5.95 1.74 -6.54
N PHE A 73 -4.93 1.98 -5.73
CA PHE A 73 -3.74 2.74 -6.09
C PHE A 73 -2.48 1.88 -6.11
N LEU A 74 -2.62 0.55 -6.18
CA LEU A 74 -1.51 -0.39 -6.19
C LEU A 74 -1.48 -1.16 -7.52
N GLN A 75 -0.35 -1.06 -8.22
CA GLN A 75 -0.08 -1.84 -9.42
C GLN A 75 1.00 -2.88 -9.13
N VAL A 76 0.71 -4.16 -9.39
CA VAL A 76 1.70 -5.24 -9.25
C VAL A 76 2.74 -5.09 -10.35
N ILE A 77 4.02 -4.96 -9.96
CA ILE A 77 5.15 -4.91 -10.89
C ILE A 77 5.90 -6.24 -10.96
N GLN A 78 5.85 -7.02 -9.88
CA GLN A 78 6.39 -8.37 -9.83
C GLN A 78 5.56 -9.20 -8.86
N ASN A 79 5.19 -10.40 -9.28
CA ASN A 79 4.62 -11.40 -8.41
C ASN A 79 5.66 -12.53 -8.22
N PRO A 80 5.81 -13.08 -7.01
CA PRO A 80 6.58 -14.31 -6.82
C PRO A 80 5.99 -15.48 -7.60
#